data_AF-A7SL84-F1
#
_entry.id   AF-A7SL84-F1
#
_cell.length_a   1.000
_cell.length_b   1.000
_cell.length_c   1.000
_cell.angle_alpha   90.00
_cell.angle_beta   90.00
_cell.angle_gamma   90.00
#
_symmetry.space_group_name_H-M   'P 1'
#
loop_
_entity.id
_entity.type
_entity.pdbx_description
1 polymer ?
#
loop_
_entity_poly.entity_id
_entity_poly.type
_entity_poly.pdbx_seq_one_letter_code
_entity_poly.pdbx_strand_id
1 'polypeptide(L)'
;RSLTIHKKRRSLTIHAKQRSLTIHKKGRSLTIHAKQRSLTIHAKQRSLTIHKKGRSLTIHARQRSLTIHKKGRSLTIHAKQRSLTIHAKQRSLTIHAKQRSLTIHAKQHSLTIHAKQRSLTIHAKQRSLTIHAKQRSLTIHAKQRSLTIHAKQHSLTIHAKQRSLTIHANKWIHRCHCTT
;
A
#
# COMPACT_ATOMS: atom_id res chain seq x y z
N ARG A 1 13.99 -20.50 -12.77
CA ARG A 1 14.83 -19.39 -13.28
C ARG A 1 14.48 -18.10 -12.55
N SER A 2 15.46 -17.53 -11.86
CA SER A 2 15.41 -16.24 -11.16
C SER A 2 16.38 -15.29 -11.84
N LEU A 3 16.03 -14.00 -11.92
CA LEU A 3 16.90 -12.96 -12.46
C LEU A 3 17.11 -11.86 -11.42
N THR A 4 18.32 -11.29 -11.39
CA THR A 4 18.62 -10.11 -10.58
C THR A 4 19.14 -8.99 -11.49
N ILE A 5 18.58 -7.79 -11.35
CA ILE A 5 18.95 -6.62 -12.16
C ILE A 5 19.52 -5.53 -11.25
N HIS A 6 20.75 -5.08 -11.53
CA HIS A 6 21.37 -3.91 -10.91
C HIS A 6 21.54 -2.80 -11.95
N LYS A 7 20.90 -1.64 -11.76
CA LYS A 7 21.03 -0.51 -12.71
C LYS A 7 21.11 0.84 -11.99
N LYS A 8 22.01 1.69 -12.49
CA LYS A 8 22.13 3.12 -12.15
C LYS A 8 21.86 3.96 -13.41
N ARG A 9 20.59 4.14 -13.77
CA ARG A 9 20.17 4.94 -14.94
C ARG A 9 19.13 5.97 -14.51
N ARG A 10 19.07 7.12 -15.20
CA ARG A 10 18.06 8.17 -14.95
C ARG A 10 16.65 7.58 -15.05
N SER A 11 16.36 6.88 -16.14
CA SER A 11 15.06 6.23 -16.39
C SER A 11 15.31 4.79 -16.82
N LEU A 12 14.41 3.87 -16.46
CA LEU A 12 14.44 2.50 -16.97
C LEU A 12 13.03 1.91 -16.88
N THR A 13 12.63 1.22 -17.95
CA THR A 13 11.41 0.43 -18.04
C THR A 13 11.79 -1.05 -18.14
N ILE A 14 11.13 -1.91 -17.38
CA ILE A 14 11.39 -3.36 -17.39
C ILE A 14 10.10 -4.10 -17.74
N HIS A 15 10.19 -4.98 -18.74
CA HIS A 15 9.16 -5.97 -19.06
C HIS A 15 9.70 -7.35 -18.69
N ALA A 16 9.03 -8.06 -17.77
CA ALA A 16 9.51 -9.34 -17.27
C ALA A 16 8.42 -10.42 -17.23
N LYS A 17 8.74 -11.57 -17.81
CA LYS A 17 7.98 -12.83 -17.72
C LYS A 17 8.92 -13.93 -17.22
N GLN A 18 9.09 -14.02 -15.91
CA GLN A 18 9.99 -14.99 -15.27
C GLN A 18 9.30 -15.61 -14.04
N ARG A 19 9.92 -16.61 -13.38
CA ARG A 19 9.38 -17.12 -12.12
C ARG A 19 9.61 -16.13 -10.99
N SER A 20 10.82 -15.59 -10.89
CA SER A 20 11.24 -14.66 -9.83
C SER A 20 12.16 -13.58 -10.40
N LEU A 21 12.01 -12.35 -9.92
CA LEU A 21 12.87 -11.22 -10.29
C LEU A 21 13.19 -10.36 -9.06
N THR A 22 14.46 -10.00 -8.92
CA THR A 22 14.93 -9.02 -7.94
C THR A 22 15.53 -7.82 -8.67
N ILE A 23 15.16 -6.60 -8.26
CA ILE A 23 15.66 -5.37 -8.89
C ILE A 23 16.28 -4.47 -7.83
N HIS A 24 17.53 -4.06 -8.06
CA HIS A 24 18.22 -3.02 -7.32
C HIS A 24 18.43 -1.80 -8.23
N LYS A 25 17.82 -0.67 -7.87
CA LYS A 25 17.90 0.55 -8.70
C LYS A 25 18.12 1.83 -7.92
N LYS A 26 19.04 2.65 -8.43
CA LYS A 26 19.19 4.08 -8.08
C LYS A 26 18.98 4.91 -9.35
N GLY A 27 18.11 5.93 -9.31
CA GLY A 27 17.77 6.70 -10.51
C GLY A 27 16.73 7.79 -10.29
N ARG A 28 16.13 8.31 -11.36
CA ARG A 28 14.98 9.24 -11.28
C ARG A 28 13.66 8.46 -11.33
N SER A 29 13.45 7.61 -12.33
CA SER A 29 12.16 6.94 -12.55
C SER A 29 12.32 5.47 -12.93
N LEU A 30 11.47 4.59 -12.40
CA LEU A 30 11.37 3.17 -12.79
C LEU A 30 9.92 2.79 -13.10
N THR A 31 9.72 2.16 -14.24
CA THR A 31 8.45 1.53 -14.60
C THR A 31 8.67 0.03 -14.77
N ILE A 32 7.82 -0.80 -14.16
CA ILE A 32 7.91 -2.27 -14.28
C ILE A 32 6.57 -2.84 -14.72
N HIS A 33 6.60 -3.64 -15.79
CA HIS A 33 5.50 -4.49 -16.23
C HIS A 33 5.90 -5.96 -16.03
N ALA A 34 5.26 -6.62 -15.08
CA ALA A 34 5.68 -7.95 -14.62
C ALA A 34 4.52 -8.95 -14.61
N LYS A 35 4.72 -10.10 -15.27
CA LYS A 35 3.88 -11.30 -15.14
C LYS A 35 4.73 -12.44 -14.56
N GLN A 36 4.75 -12.58 -13.24
CA GLN A 36 5.68 -13.50 -12.56
C GLN A 36 5.24 -13.90 -11.15
N ARG A 37 5.72 -15.06 -10.67
CA ARG A 37 5.35 -15.58 -9.34
C ARG A 37 5.80 -14.63 -8.23
N SER A 38 7.06 -14.21 -8.20
CA SER A 38 7.62 -13.32 -7.17
C SER A 38 8.35 -12.12 -7.79
N LEU A 39 8.33 -10.98 -7.10
CA LEU A 39 9.06 -9.77 -7.50
C LEU A 39 9.49 -9.04 -6.23
N THR A 40 10.78 -8.79 -6.11
CA THR A 40 11.37 -8.01 -5.02
C THR A 40 12.07 -6.78 -5.60
N ILE A 41 11.80 -5.60 -5.03
CA ILE A 41 12.36 -4.34 -5.53
C ILE A 41 13.03 -3.58 -4.39
N HIS A 42 14.28 -3.21 -4.59
CA HIS A 42 15.03 -2.28 -3.75
C HIS A 42 15.34 -1.02 -4.57
N ALA A 43 14.67 0.09 -4.25
CA ALA A 43 14.72 1.30 -5.05
C ALA A 43 15.04 2.57 -4.24
N LYS A 44 15.95 3.40 -4.76
CA LYS A 44 16.21 4.78 -4.31
C LYS A 44 16.06 5.72 -5.50
N GLN A 45 14.90 6.36 -5.66
CA GLN A 45 14.61 7.17 -6.85
C GLN A 45 13.56 8.26 -6.61
N ARG A 46 13.18 9.06 -7.62
CA ARG A 46 12.07 10.01 -7.47
C ARG A 46 10.72 9.31 -7.61
N SER A 47 10.53 8.48 -8.63
CA SER A 47 9.24 7.82 -8.91
C SER A 47 9.39 6.33 -9.24
N LEU A 48 8.40 5.54 -8.83
CA LEU A 48 8.27 4.12 -9.17
C LEU A 48 6.82 3.80 -9.53
N THR A 49 6.63 3.22 -10.71
CA THR A 49 5.35 2.70 -11.17
C THR A 49 5.47 1.20 -11.43
N ILE A 50 4.57 0.40 -10.86
CA ILE A 50 4.60 -1.06 -10.99
C ILE A 50 3.24 -1.56 -11.46
N HIS A 51 3.23 -2.31 -12.55
CA HIS A 51 2.11 -3.13 -13.01
C HIS A 51 2.47 -4.60 -12.87
N LYS A 52 1.88 -5.28 -11.88
CA LYS A 52 2.18 -6.69 -11.62
C LYS A 52 0.94 -7.58 -11.64
N LYS A 53 1.04 -8.68 -12.40
CA LYS A 53 0.22 -9.89 -12.23
C LYS A 53 1.10 -11.01 -11.68
N GLY A 54 0.78 -11.54 -10.50
CA GLY A 54 1.66 -12.53 -9.85
C GLY A 54 1.32 -12.88 -8.41
N ARG A 55 2.02 -13.83 -7.80
CA ARG A 55 1.70 -14.25 -6.42
C ARG A 55 2.12 -13.19 -5.39
N SER A 56 3.41 -12.88 -5.28
CA SER A 56 3.95 -12.03 -4.21
C SER A 56 4.69 -10.80 -4.75
N LEU A 57 4.54 -9.63 -4.15
CA LEU A 57 5.34 -8.43 -4.47
C LEU A 57 5.86 -7.84 -3.16
N THR A 58 7.17 -7.69 -3.08
CA THR A 58 7.85 -7.05 -1.94
C THR A 58 8.61 -5.82 -2.43
N ILE A 59 8.40 -4.68 -1.78
CA ILE A 59 9.02 -3.41 -2.17
C ILE A 59 9.71 -2.79 -0.96
N HIS A 60 10.98 -2.47 -1.12
CA HIS A 60 11.76 -1.63 -0.22
C HIS A 60 12.16 -0.36 -0.97
N ALA A 61 11.55 0.78 -0.63
CA ALA A 61 11.76 2.00 -1.41
C ALA A 61 12.00 3.26 -0.57
N ARG A 62 12.88 4.13 -1.07
CA ARG A 62 12.99 5.53 -0.64
C ARG A 62 12.80 6.42 -1.85
N GLN A 63 11.68 7.15 -1.92
CA GLN A 63 11.33 7.93 -3.12
C GLN A 63 10.36 9.08 -2.87
N ARG A 64 10.03 9.88 -3.90
CA ARG A 64 8.96 10.88 -3.77
C ARG A 64 7.60 10.23 -3.95
N SER A 65 7.40 9.44 -5.01
CA SER A 65 6.12 8.82 -5.34
C SER A 65 6.23 7.34 -5.68
N LEU A 66 5.20 6.58 -5.30
CA LEU A 66 5.03 5.17 -5.65
C LEU A 66 3.60 4.89 -6.09
N THR A 67 3.44 4.35 -7.29
CA THR A 67 2.16 3.87 -7.82
C THR A 67 2.24 2.37 -8.09
N ILE A 68 1.30 1.61 -7.55
CA ILE A 68 1.26 0.15 -7.70
C ILE A 68 -0.10 -0.28 -8.22
N HIS A 69 -0.09 -1.03 -9.33
CA HIS A 69 -1.22 -1.79 -9.83
C HIS A 69 -0.90 -3.27 -9.70
N LYS A 70 -1.61 -3.97 -8.81
CA LYS A 70 -1.32 -5.38 -8.54
C LYS A 70 -2.57 -6.26 -8.57
N LYS A 71 -2.46 -7.38 -9.29
CA LYS A 71 -3.37 -8.52 -9.19
C LYS A 71 -2.57 -9.74 -8.69
N GLY A 72 -2.95 -10.32 -7.56
CA GLY A 72 -2.12 -11.36 -6.96
C GLY A 72 -2.55 -11.94 -5.63
N ARG A 73 -1.62 -12.52 -4.88
CA ARG A 73 -1.88 -13.06 -3.53
C ARG A 73 -1.48 -12.07 -2.42
N SER A 74 -0.23 -11.62 -2.39
CA SER A 74 0.31 -10.87 -1.22
C SER A 74 1.24 -9.71 -1.59
N LEU A 75 0.96 -8.50 -1.10
CA LEU A 75 1.80 -7.31 -1.32
C LEU A 75 2.35 -6.82 0.01
N THR A 76 3.66 -6.68 0.09
CA THR A 76 4.36 -6.11 1.24
C THR A 76 5.14 -4.89 0.80
N ILE A 77 4.97 -3.78 1.50
CA ILE A 77 5.63 -2.51 1.17
C ILE A 77 6.32 -1.97 2.42
N HIS A 78 7.61 -1.69 2.29
CA HIS A 78 8.41 -0.94 3.24
C HIS A 78 8.91 0.33 2.56
N ALA A 79 8.36 1.50 2.92
CA ALA A 79 8.64 2.73 2.19
C ALA A 79 8.85 3.96 3.06
N LYS A 80 9.76 4.84 2.61
CA LYS A 80 9.85 6.24 3.06
C LYS A 80 9.64 7.15 1.86
N GLN A 81 8.51 7.85 1.79
CA GLN A 81 8.16 8.63 0.60
C GLN A 81 7.23 9.81 0.85
N ARG A 82 6.93 10.63 -0.17
CA ARG A 82 5.89 11.68 -0.04
C ARG A 82 4.51 11.08 -0.26
N SER A 83 4.30 10.35 -1.35
CA SER A 83 3.01 9.79 -1.73
C SER A 83 3.08 8.31 -2.11
N LEU A 84 2.02 7.57 -1.77
CA LEU A 84 1.80 6.19 -2.17
C LEU A 84 0.36 5.99 -2.64
N THR A 85 0.21 5.49 -3.86
CA THR A 85 -1.06 5.09 -4.44
C THR A 85 -1.05 3.61 -4.77
N ILE A 86 -2.03 2.86 -4.27
CA ILE A 86 -2.13 1.42 -4.49
C ILE A 86 -3.50 1.07 -5.07
N HIS A 87 -3.49 0.37 -6.20
CA HIS A 87 -4.63 -0.30 -6.77
C HIS A 87 -4.41 -1.82 -6.72
N ALA A 88 -5.14 -2.52 -5.87
CA ALA A 88 -4.89 -3.94 -5.62
C ALA A 88 -6.15 -4.82 -5.69
N LYS A 89 -6.01 -5.98 -6.33
CA LYS A 89 -6.92 -7.13 -6.18
C LYS A 89 -6.10 -8.32 -5.68
N GLN A 90 -6.18 -8.62 -4.38
CA GLN A 90 -5.31 -9.64 -3.78
C GLN A 90 -5.86 -10.26 -2.49
N ARG A 91 -5.18 -11.25 -1.90
CA ARG A 91 -5.61 -11.81 -0.61
C ARG A 91 -5.18 -10.93 0.56
N SER A 92 -3.92 -10.48 0.58
CA SER A 92 -3.36 -9.68 1.66
C SER A 92 -2.52 -8.49 1.18
N LEU A 93 -2.59 -7.40 1.94
CA LEU A 93 -1.75 -6.22 1.80
C LEU A 93 -1.20 -5.80 3.16
N THR A 94 0.11 -5.71 3.26
CA THR A 94 0.82 -5.21 4.44
C THR A 94 1.66 -4.00 4.05
N ILE A 95 1.50 -2.89 4.77
CA ILE A 95 2.21 -1.63 4.51
C ILE A 95 2.90 -1.16 5.78
N HIS A 96 4.21 -0.94 5.68
CA HIS A 96 5.03 -0.25 6.67
C HIS A 96 5.59 1.02 6.05
N ALA A 97 5.08 2.19 6.43
CA ALA A 97 5.44 3.43 5.73
C ALA A 97 5.63 4.66 6.63
N LYS A 98 6.56 5.53 6.24
CA LYS A 98 6.64 6.93 6.69
C LYS A 98 6.42 7.83 5.49
N GLN A 99 5.28 8.53 5.43
CA GLN A 99 4.94 9.33 4.25
C GLN A 99 4.04 10.53 4.51
N ARG A 100 3.78 11.39 3.52
CA ARG A 100 2.77 12.45 3.68
C ARG A 100 1.37 11.92 3.41
N SER A 101 1.18 11.22 2.30
CA SER A 101 -0.14 10.72 1.89
C SER A 101 -0.10 9.25 1.45
N LEU A 102 -1.19 8.54 1.77
CA LEU A 102 -1.45 7.19 1.33
C LEU A 102 -2.89 7.07 0.81
N THR A 103 -3.02 6.62 -0.43
CA THR A 103 -4.30 6.30 -1.05
C THR A 103 -4.33 4.83 -1.45
N ILE A 104 -5.35 4.11 -1.00
CA ILE A 104 -5.53 2.68 -1.29
C ILE A 104 -6.90 2.44 -1.91
N HIS A 105 -6.91 1.82 -3.08
CA HIS A 105 -8.09 1.24 -3.72
C HIS A 105 -7.91 -0.28 -3.80
N ALA A 106 -8.68 -1.03 -3.01
CA ALA A 106 -8.45 -2.47 -2.88
C ALA A 106 -9.72 -3.34 -2.84
N LYS A 107 -9.60 -4.54 -3.41
CA LYS A 107 -10.49 -5.68 -3.15
C LYS A 107 -9.64 -6.81 -2.60
N GLN A 108 -9.80 -7.16 -1.31
CA GLN A 108 -8.93 -8.14 -0.65
C GLN A 108 -9.52 -8.81 0.59
N HIS A 109 -8.87 -9.84 1.14
CA HIS A 109 -9.32 -10.40 2.42
C HIS A 109 -8.83 -9.58 3.61
N SER A 110 -7.57 -9.18 3.61
CA SER A 110 -6.93 -8.50 4.73
C SER A 110 -6.08 -7.30 4.29
N LEU A 111 -6.14 -6.24 5.09
CA LEU A 111 -5.30 -5.06 4.98
C LEU A 111 -4.74 -4.70 6.35
N THR A 112 -3.41 -4.66 6.44
CA THR A 112 -2.70 -4.22 7.63
C THR A 112 -1.81 -3.02 7.28
N ILE A 113 -1.96 -1.93 8.03
CA ILE A 113 -1.19 -0.70 7.83
C ILE A 113 -0.50 -0.30 9.12
N HIS A 114 0.81 -0.16 9.07
CA HIS A 114 1.64 0.46 10.10
C HIS A 114 2.28 1.72 9.54
N ALA A 115 1.79 2.90 9.92
CA ALA A 115 2.23 4.14 9.27
C ALA A 115 2.40 5.36 10.18
N LYS A 116 3.35 6.22 9.83
CA LYS A 116 3.39 7.62 10.29
C LYS A 116 3.15 8.51 9.08
N GLN A 117 2.03 9.23 9.03
CA GLN A 117 1.67 10.03 7.87
C GLN A 117 0.84 11.28 8.17
N ARG A 118 0.57 12.14 7.18
CA ARG A 118 -0.38 13.24 7.36
C ARG A 118 -1.79 12.77 7.04
N SER A 119 -1.99 12.11 5.89
CA SER A 119 -3.30 11.66 5.44
C SER A 119 -3.31 10.20 4.99
N LEU A 120 -4.41 9.51 5.28
CA LEU A 120 -4.72 8.17 4.81
C LEU A 120 -6.14 8.12 4.25
N THR A 121 -6.26 7.71 3.00
CA THR A 121 -7.54 7.47 2.32
C THR A 121 -7.62 6.02 1.87
N ILE A 122 -8.68 5.32 2.27
CA ILE A 122 -8.92 3.92 1.92
C ILE A 122 -10.30 3.77 1.28
N HIS A 123 -10.33 3.21 0.07
CA HIS A 123 -11.53 2.73 -0.61
C HIS A 123 -11.41 1.22 -0.79
N ALA A 124 -12.17 0.43 -0.02
CA ALA A 124 -11.96 -1.01 0.00
C ALA A 124 -13.23 -1.87 0.12
N LYS A 125 -13.20 -3.05 -0.49
CA LYS A 125 -14.09 -4.18 -0.14
C LYS A 125 -13.22 -5.29 0.43
N GLN A 126 -13.36 -5.59 1.73
CA GLN A 126 -12.48 -6.56 2.37
C GLN A 126 -13.08 -7.28 3.57
N ARG A 127 -12.49 -8.39 4.03
CA ARG A 127 -12.97 -9.04 5.26
C ARG A 127 -12.51 -8.30 6.51
N SER A 128 -11.25 -7.88 6.53
CA SER A 128 -10.61 -7.28 7.72
C SER A 128 -9.71 -6.10 7.35
N LEU A 129 -9.75 -5.06 8.17
CA LEU A 129 -8.87 -3.89 8.13
C LEU A 129 -8.29 -3.61 9.50
N THR A 130 -6.96 -3.53 9.56
CA THR A 130 -6.22 -3.18 10.78
C THR A 130 -5.28 -2.02 10.49
N ILE A 131 -5.40 -0.94 11.27
CA ILE A 131 -4.60 0.27 11.12
C ILE A 131 -3.92 0.60 12.44
N HIS A 132 -2.60 0.66 12.42
CA HIS A 132 -1.77 1.20 13.50
C HIS A 132 -1.05 2.44 12.98
N ALA A 133 -1.52 3.64 13.35
CA ALA A 133 -1.00 4.85 12.74
C ALA A 133 -0.86 6.08 13.66
N LYS A 134 0.11 6.94 13.34
CA LYS A 134 0.11 8.33 13.80
C LYS A 134 -0.16 9.20 12.57
N GLN A 135 -1.31 9.87 12.53
CA GLN A 135 -1.72 10.67 11.37
C GLN A 135 -2.49 11.92 11.70
N ARG A 136 -2.64 12.86 10.76
CA ARG A 136 -3.53 14.01 10.95
C ARG A 136 -4.97 13.64 10.58
N SER A 137 -5.15 13.04 9.41
CA SER A 137 -6.46 12.65 8.89
C SER A 137 -6.54 11.20 8.43
N LEU A 138 -7.69 10.57 8.70
CA LEU A 138 -8.06 9.24 8.22
C LEU A 138 -9.45 9.28 7.59
N THR A 139 -9.54 8.85 6.33
CA THR A 139 -10.80 8.67 5.60
C THR A 139 -10.92 7.23 5.12
N ILE A 140 -12.02 6.57 5.49
CA ILE A 140 -12.31 5.18 5.10
C ILE A 140 -13.68 5.10 4.45
N HIS A 141 -13.72 4.59 3.22
CA HIS A 141 -14.94 4.18 2.53
C HIS A 141 -14.87 2.68 2.26
N ALA A 142 -15.59 1.87 3.04
CA ALA A 142 -15.41 0.42 2.97
C ALA A 142 -16.67 -0.42 3.17
N LYS A 143 -16.67 -1.62 2.57
CA LYS A 143 -17.55 -2.73 2.98
C LYS A 143 -16.68 -3.82 3.58
N GLN A 144 -16.84 -4.11 4.87
CA GLN A 144 -15.99 -5.09 5.55
C GLN A 144 -16.63 -5.82 6.72
N ARG A 145 -16.05 -6.95 7.16
CA ARG A 145 -16.56 -7.64 8.35
C ARG A 145 -16.02 -7.02 9.63
N SER A 146 -14.74 -6.70 9.67
CA SER A 146 -14.07 -6.13 10.84
C SER A 146 -13.18 -4.93 10.50
N LEU A 147 -13.23 -3.92 11.36
CA LEU A 147 -12.36 -2.75 11.34
C LEU A 147 -11.74 -2.53 12.74
N THR A 148 -10.41 -2.52 12.79
CA THR A 148 -9.64 -2.22 14.00
C THR A 148 -8.70 -1.05 13.73
N ILE A 149 -8.78 0.00 14.54
CA ILE A 149 -7.96 1.20 14.42
C ILE A 149 -7.29 1.49 15.77
N HIS A 150 -5.95 1.51 15.79
CA HIS A 150 -5.14 2.02 16.89
C HIS A 150 -4.37 3.23 16.38
N ALA A 151 -4.84 4.44 16.66
CA ALA A 151 -4.24 5.63 16.05
C ALA A 151 -4.26 6.88 16.91
N LYS A 152 -3.18 7.67 16.79
CA LYS A 152 -3.18 9.07 17.24
C LYS A 152 -3.53 9.94 16.03
N GLN A 153 -4.69 10.60 16.05
CA GLN A 153 -5.17 11.41 14.92
C GLN A 153 -5.97 12.65 15.31
N HIS A 154 -6.11 13.59 14.38
CA HIS A 154 -6.90 14.82 14.56
C HIS A 154 -8.29 14.69 13.93
N SER A 155 -8.41 14.04 12.77
CA SER A 155 -9.70 13.84 12.10
C SER A 155 -9.91 12.40 11.65
N LEU A 156 -11.13 11.93 11.84
CA LEU A 156 -11.58 10.59 11.43
C LEU A 156 -12.92 10.67 10.71
N THR A 157 -12.94 10.21 9.47
CA THR A 157 -14.14 10.02 8.67
C THR A 157 -14.26 8.54 8.26
N ILE A 158 -15.35 7.89 8.65
CA ILE A 158 -15.62 6.50 8.28
C ILE A 158 -17.01 6.43 7.65
N HIS A 159 -17.08 5.98 6.41
CA HIS A 159 -18.32 5.59 5.72
C HIS A 159 -18.23 4.11 5.39
N ALA A 160 -18.75 3.27 6.27
CA ALA A 160 -18.56 1.84 6.09
C ALA A 160 -19.72 0.97 6.57
N LYS A 161 -19.88 -0.16 5.84
CA LYS A 161 -20.76 -1.27 6.21
C LYS A 161 -19.92 -2.33 6.92
N GLN A 162 -20.19 -2.61 8.20
CA GLN A 162 -19.46 -3.62 8.95
C GLN A 162 -20.20 -4.30 10.10
N ARG A 163 -19.77 -5.53 10.41
CA ARG A 163 -20.24 -6.29 11.57
C ARG A 163 -19.54 -5.92 12.87
N SER A 164 -18.29 -5.46 12.82
CA SER A 164 -17.50 -5.18 14.02
C SER A 164 -16.56 -3.99 13.80
N LEU A 165 -16.48 -3.14 14.83
CA LEU A 165 -15.66 -1.93 14.86
C LEU A 165 -14.96 -1.81 16.22
N THR A 166 -13.65 -1.58 16.19
CA THR A 166 -12.84 -1.29 17.37
C THR A 166 -11.94 -0.09 17.07
N ILE A 167 -12.02 0.95 17.89
CA ILE A 167 -11.22 2.18 17.74
C ILE A 167 -10.57 2.54 19.08
N HIS A 168 -9.25 2.64 19.07
CA HIS A 168 -8.46 3.21 20.17
C HIS A 168 -7.74 4.47 19.65
N ALA A 169 -8.21 5.66 20.06
CA ALA A 169 -7.67 6.94 19.61
C ALA A 169 -7.65 8.03 20.70
N ASN A 170 -6.66 8.93 20.66
CA ASN A 170 -6.37 9.86 21.78
C ASN A 170 -6.58 11.37 21.47
N LYS A 171 -7.43 11.79 20.51
CA LYS A 171 -7.89 13.22 20.32
C LYS A 171 -8.98 13.36 19.24
N TRP A 172 -9.84 14.39 19.37
CA TRP A 172 -11.19 14.52 18.76
C TRP A 172 -11.31 15.45 17.53
N ILE A 173 -12.06 14.98 16.51
CA ILE A 173 -13.25 15.53 15.81
C ILE A 173 -13.74 14.40 14.86
N HIS A 174 -14.99 13.94 14.99
CA HIS A 174 -15.49 12.71 14.35
C HIS A 174 -16.67 12.93 13.39
N ARG A 175 -16.66 12.21 12.26
CA ARG A 175 -17.87 11.86 11.48
C ARG A 175 -17.80 10.36 11.13
N CYS A 176 -18.44 9.50 11.91
CA CYS A 176 -18.66 8.07 11.56
C CYS A 176 -20.08 7.95 11.01
N HIS A 177 -20.22 7.43 9.80
CA HIS A 177 -21.48 6.94 9.29
C HIS A 177 -21.33 5.44 9.05
N CYS A 178 -21.80 4.67 10.03
CA CYS A 178 -21.41 3.30 10.25
C CYS A 178 -22.70 2.47 10.29
N THR A 179 -22.88 1.60 9.31
CA THR A 179 -24.09 0.76 9.15
C THR A 179 -23.70 -0.71 9.28
N THR A 180 -24.59 -1.52 9.83
CA THR A 180 -24.37 -2.97 9.98
C THR A 180 -24.77 -3.73 8.73
#